data_AF-A0A0A2HWH9-F1
#
_entry.id   AF-A0A0A2HWH9-F1
#
_cell.length_a   1.000
_cell.length_b   1.000
_cell.length_c   1.000
_cell.angle_alpha   90.00
_cell.angle_beta   90.00
_cell.angle_gamma   90.00
#
_symmetry.space_group_name_H-M   'P 1'
#
loop_
_entity.id
_entity.type
_entity.pdbx_description
1 polymer ?
#
loop_
_entity_poly.entity_id
_entity_poly.type
_entity_poly.pdbx_seq_one_letter_code
_entity_poly.pdbx_strand_id
1 'polypeptide(L)'
;MFELIKKAMFTGIGMAAMTKEKVEELAADFIRKGNLSEQEGRKLVDELMKKSEESQAEIKKQLDEIVRSTLEKMDVARKGQIDELREEIMQLREAVEKLQNASGADQF
;
A
#
# COMPACT_ATOMS: atom_id res chain seq x y z
N MET A 1 12.43 11.53 30.71
CA MET A 1 11.10 11.96 30.22
C MET A 1 11.08 12.12 28.70
N PHE A 2 12.03 12.87 28.12
CA PHE A 2 12.15 13.02 26.66
C PHE A 2 12.14 11.69 25.88
N GLU A 3 12.96 10.71 26.28
CA GLU A 3 13.00 9.38 25.64
C GLU A 3 11.67 8.61 25.67
N LEU A 4 10.84 8.82 26.70
CA LEU A 4 9.54 8.17 26.81
C LEU A 4 8.53 8.81 25.84
N ILE A 5 8.56 10.14 25.70
CA ILE A 5 7.75 10.88 24.73
C ILE A 5 8.18 10.50 23.31
N LYS A 6 9.50 10.45 23.06
CA LYS A 6 10.08 10.00 21.78
C LYS A 6 9.61 8.60 21.41
N LYS A 7 9.69 7.63 22.34
CA LYS A 7 9.16 6.28 22.14
C LYS A 7 7.65 6.24 21.95
N ALA A 8 6.88 7.01 22.72
CA ALA A 8 5.42 7.07 22.58
C ALA A 8 5.00 7.59 21.19
N MET A 9 5.66 8.63 20.69
CA MET A 9 5.50 9.09 19.31
C MET A 9 5.89 7.99 18.33
N PHE A 10 6.95 7.23 18.63
CA PHE A 10 7.40 6.13 17.77
C PHE A 10 6.43 4.95 17.63
N THR A 11 5.45 4.84 18.52
CA THR A 11 4.60 3.64 18.61
C THR A 11 3.14 3.93 18.20
N GLY A 12 2.81 5.17 17.85
CA GLY A 12 1.44 5.59 17.54
C GLY A 12 1.21 5.88 16.05
N ILE A 13 -0.07 5.77 15.64
CA ILE A 13 -0.58 6.22 14.32
C ILE A 13 -0.20 7.69 14.05
N GLY A 14 -0.03 8.48 15.11
CA GLY A 14 0.37 9.88 15.03
C GLY A 14 1.70 10.14 14.32
N MET A 15 2.59 9.16 14.23
CA MET A 15 3.83 9.32 13.47
C MET A 15 3.61 9.38 11.96
N ALA A 16 2.76 8.49 11.42
CA ALA A 16 2.49 8.45 9.99
C ALA A 16 1.82 9.74 9.50
N ALA A 17 1.16 10.48 10.39
CA ALA A 17 0.52 11.76 10.11
C ALA A 17 1.39 12.99 10.46
N MET A 18 2.65 12.80 10.88
CA MET A 18 3.52 13.93 11.23
C MET A 18 4.00 14.69 10.01
N THR A 19 3.88 16.01 10.06
CA THR A 19 4.46 16.93 9.08
C THR A 19 5.78 17.51 9.57
N LYS A 20 6.63 17.94 8.65
CA LYS A 20 7.91 18.58 8.96
C LYS A 20 7.78 19.75 9.92
N GLU A 21 6.79 20.63 9.70
CA GLU A 21 6.52 21.79 10.57
C GLU A 21 6.19 21.38 12.00
N LYS A 22 5.40 20.31 12.19
CA LYS A 22 5.06 19.80 13.53
C LYS A 22 6.27 19.19 14.24
N VAL A 23 7.13 18.51 13.49
CA VAL A 23 8.36 17.95 14.02
C VAL A 23 9.34 19.06 14.42
N GLU A 24 9.49 20.09 13.59
CA GLU A 24 10.34 21.25 13.87
C GLU A 24 9.85 22.05 15.08
N GLU A 25 8.53 22.27 15.20
CA GLU A 25 7.89 22.92 16.36
C GLU A 25 8.23 22.18 17.66
N LEU A 26 8.09 20.85 17.66
CA LEU A 26 8.40 20.02 18.82
C LEU A 26 9.89 20.04 19.17
N ALA A 27 10.76 19.94 18.17
CA ALA A 27 12.20 20.01 18.39
C ALA A 27 12.61 21.36 18.99
N ALA A 28 12.05 22.46 18.47
CA ALA A 28 12.28 23.81 18.99
C ALA A 28 11.80 23.95 20.44
N ASP A 29 10.64 23.39 20.79
CA ASP A 29 10.12 23.39 22.16
C ASP A 29 11.00 22.61 23.13
N PHE A 30 11.54 21.46 22.70
CA PHE A 30 12.47 20.70 23.53
C PHE A 30 13.81 21.42 23.72
N ILE A 31 14.32 22.10 22.69
CA ILE A 31 15.51 22.96 22.80
C ILE A 31 15.25 24.10 23.79
N ARG A 32 14.14 24.82 23.64
CA ARG A 32 13.77 25.95 24.52
C ARG A 32 13.63 25.54 25.98
N LYS A 33 13.09 24.35 26.23
CA LYS A 33 12.95 23.78 27.58
C LYS A 33 14.27 23.22 28.13
N GLY A 34 15.38 23.34 27.40
CA GLY A 34 16.70 22.83 27.79
C GLY A 34 16.80 21.31 27.79
N ASN A 35 15.85 20.60 27.15
CA ASN A 35 15.84 19.14 27.09
C ASN A 35 16.71 18.61 25.94
N LEU A 36 17.04 19.44 24.95
CA LEU A 36 17.89 19.10 23.82
C LEU A 36 18.82 20.26 23.49
N SER A 37 20.03 19.93 23.06
CA SER A 37 20.87 20.86 22.30
C SER A 37 20.32 21.09 20.89
N GLU A 38 20.76 22.17 20.22
CA GLU A 38 20.39 22.42 18.83
C GLU A 38 20.77 21.25 17.89
N GLN A 39 21.91 20.60 18.16
CA GLN A 39 22.37 19.46 17.37
C GLN A 39 21.45 18.24 17.56
N GLU A 40 21.01 17.98 18.79
CA GLU A 40 20.09 16.87 19.08
C GLU A 40 18.69 17.13 18.54
N GLY A 41 18.23 18.38 18.57
CA GLY A 41 16.95 18.76 17.97
C GLY A 41 16.93 18.55 16.46
N ARG A 42 17.99 18.91 15.74
CA ARG A 42 18.10 18.63 14.28
C ARG A 42 18.07 17.13 13.99
N LYS A 43 18.83 16.33 14.74
CA LYS A 43 18.81 14.87 14.61
C LYS A 43 17.43 14.28 14.88
N LEU A 44 16.71 14.79 15.88
CA LEU A 44 15.35 14.36 16.18
C LEU A 44 14.40 14.63 15.01
N VAL A 45 14.54 15.78 14.34
CA VAL A 45 13.72 16.11 13.17
C VAL A 45 13.94 15.09 12.06
N ASP A 46 15.21 14.84 11.71
CA ASP A 46 15.56 13.91 10.64
C ASP A 46 15.09 12.47 10.95
N GLU A 47 15.28 12.01 12.19
CA GLU A 47 14.85 10.68 12.64
C GLU A 47 13.33 10.51 12.58
N LEU A 48 12.56 11.51 13.05
CA LEU A 48 11.10 11.45 13.06
C LEU A 48 10.53 11.53 11.64
N MET A 49 11.11 12.35 10.77
CA MET A 49 10.70 12.43 9.37
C MET A 49 10.93 11.11 8.64
N LYS A 50 12.12 10.51 8.78
CA LYS A 50 12.43 9.21 8.19
C LYS A 50 11.48 8.12 8.70
N LYS A 51 11.23 8.10 10.02
CA LYS A 51 10.34 7.10 10.62
C LYS A 51 8.88 7.29 10.19
N SER A 52 8.44 8.53 9.97
CA SER A 52 7.12 8.85 9.43
C SER A 52 6.96 8.26 8.02
N GLU A 53 7.94 8.47 7.14
CA GLU A 53 7.93 7.92 5.78
C GLU A 53 7.88 6.38 5.78
N GLU A 54 8.70 5.72 6.61
CA GLU A 54 8.67 4.27 6.79
C GLU A 54 7.28 3.78 7.26
N SER A 55 6.68 4.49 8.22
CA SER A 55 5.38 4.11 8.77
C SER A 55 4.24 4.31 7.76
N GLN A 56 4.29 5.37 6.95
CA GLN A 56 3.32 5.59 5.86
C GLN A 56 3.38 4.47 4.82
N ALA A 57 4.58 4.03 4.44
CA ALA A 57 4.77 2.95 3.49
C ALA A 57 4.21 1.62 4.01
N GLU A 58 4.46 1.29 5.28
CA GLU A 58 3.93 0.07 5.92
C GLU A 58 2.39 0.10 6.01
N ILE A 59 1.80 1.23 6.42
CA ILE A 59 0.34 1.39 6.47
C ILE A 59 -0.27 1.22 5.08
N LYS A 60 0.34 1.82 4.04
CA LYS A 60 -0.13 1.66 2.65
C LYS A 60 -0.12 0.20 2.23
N LYS A 61 0.95 -0.53 2.53
CA LYS A 61 1.06 -1.96 2.22
C LYS A 61 -0.03 -2.78 2.93
N GLN A 62 -0.23 -2.54 4.23
CA GLN A 62 -1.28 -3.22 5.00
C GLN A 62 -2.67 -2.90 4.45
N LEU A 63 -2.92 -1.65 4.04
CA LEU A 63 -4.17 -1.26 3.43
C LEU A 63 -4.40 -1.95 2.09
N ASP A 64 -3.37 -2.01 1.23
CA ASP A 64 -3.43 -2.72 -0.06
C ASP A 64 -3.74 -4.21 0.14
N GLU A 65 -3.14 -4.85 1.15
CA GLU A 65 -3.43 -6.24 1.52
C GLU A 65 -4.86 -6.44 2.03
N ILE A 66 -5.36 -5.53 2.88
CA ILE A 66 -6.75 -5.57 3.38
C ILE A 66 -7.74 -5.43 2.23
N VAL A 67 -7.52 -4.46 1.34
CA VAL A 67 -8.39 -4.25 0.17
C VAL A 67 -8.35 -5.47 -0.74
N ARG A 68 -7.17 -6.00 -1.03
CA ARG A 68 -7.02 -7.20 -1.86
C ARG A 68 -7.70 -8.41 -1.23
N SER A 69 -7.51 -8.67 0.06
CA SER A 69 -8.15 -9.78 0.78
C SER A 69 -9.67 -9.62 0.83
N THR A 70 -10.16 -8.40 0.96
CA THR A 70 -11.60 -8.11 0.93
C THR A 70 -12.18 -8.41 -0.45
N LEU A 71 -11.53 -7.94 -1.52
CA LEU A 71 -11.94 -8.22 -2.89
C LEU A 71 -11.85 -9.72 -3.23
N GLU A 72 -10.89 -10.45 -2.66
CA GLU A 72 -10.81 -11.92 -2.78
C GLU A 72 -11.96 -12.66 -2.08
N LYS A 73 -12.44 -12.12 -0.97
CA LYS A 73 -13.57 -12.70 -0.20
C LYS A 73 -14.92 -12.33 -0.78
N MET A 74 -15.00 -11.25 -1.54
CA MET A 74 -16.18 -10.89 -2.30
C MET A 74 -16.22 -11.76 -3.56
N ASP A 75 -17.41 -12.21 -3.96
CA ASP A 75 -17.61 -12.99 -5.18
C ASP A 75 -17.55 -12.07 -6.42
N VAL A 76 -16.42 -11.38 -6.58
CA VAL A 76 -16.18 -10.37 -7.61
C VAL A 76 -15.08 -10.90 -8.52
N ALA A 77 -15.45 -11.19 -9.77
CA ALA A 77 -14.51 -11.64 -10.78
C ALA A 77 -13.44 -10.57 -11.05
N ARG A 78 -12.16 -10.96 -10.96
CA ARG A 78 -11.05 -10.07 -11.30
C ARG A 78 -11.03 -9.84 -12.80
N LYS A 79 -10.61 -8.64 -13.22
CA LYS A 79 -10.45 -8.31 -14.64
C LYS A 79 -9.59 -9.34 -15.39
N GLY A 80 -8.47 -9.77 -14.79
CA GLY A 80 -7.61 -10.80 -15.40
C GLY A 80 -8.33 -12.13 -15.62
N GLN A 81 -9.13 -12.58 -14.66
CA GLN A 81 -9.93 -13.81 -14.80
C GLN A 81 -11.00 -13.66 -15.90
N ILE A 82 -11.60 -12.46 -16.05
CA ILE A 82 -12.55 -12.18 -17.12
C ILE A 82 -11.86 -12.19 -18.49
N ASP A 83 -10.66 -11.62 -18.58
CA ASP A 83 -9.89 -11.56 -19.82
C ASP A 83 -9.43 -12.97 -20.25
N GLU A 84 -8.99 -13.80 -19.29
CA GLU A 84 -8.61 -15.21 -19.51
C GLU A 84 -9.81 -16.04 -20.00
N LEU A 85 -10.98 -15.90 -19.35
CA LEU A 85 -12.21 -16.54 -19.80
C LEU A 85 -12.65 -16.08 -21.20
N ARG A 86 -12.42 -14.81 -21.56
CA ARG A 86 -12.72 -14.31 -22.92
C ARG A 86 -11.84 -14.95 -23.97
N GLU A 87 -10.56 -15.15 -23.66
CA GLU A 87 -9.62 -15.81 -24.56
C GLU A 87 -9.98 -17.29 -24.75
N GLU A 88 -10.29 -17.99 -23.67
CA GLU A 88 -10.79 -19.37 -23.74
C GLU A 88 -12.07 -19.47 -24.57
N ILE A 89 -13.03 -18.56 -24.37
CA ILE A 89 -14.27 -18.50 -25.18
C ILE A 89 -13.95 -18.29 -26.65
N MET A 90 -12.97 -17.45 -26.99
CA MET A 90 -12.56 -17.21 -28.37
C MET A 90 -11.95 -18.46 -29.00
N GLN A 91 -11.04 -19.14 -28.30
CA GLN A 91 -10.42 -20.38 -28.77
C GLN A 91 -11.46 -21.49 -28.97
N LEU A 92 -12.41 -21.62 -28.04
CA LEU A 92 -13.50 -22.59 -28.17
C LEU A 92 -14.41 -22.27 -29.36
N ARG A 93 -14.70 -20.99 -29.62
CA ARG A 93 -15.48 -20.57 -30.80
C ARG A 93 -14.77 -20.95 -32.10
N GLU A 94 -13.48 -20.70 -32.21
CA GLU A 94 -12.69 -21.10 -33.39
C GLU A 94 -12.64 -22.62 -33.57
N ALA A 95 -12.50 -23.37 -32.47
CA ALA A 95 -12.48 -24.83 -32.51
C ALA A 95 -13.82 -25.41 -32.99
N VAL A 96 -14.94 -24.86 -32.48
CA VAL A 96 -16.29 -25.25 -32.91
C VAL A 96 -16.50 -24.93 -34.40
N GLU A 97 -16.08 -23.76 -34.87
CA GLU A 97 -16.20 -23.37 -36.28
C GLU A 97 -15.41 -24.31 -37.21
N LYS A 98 -14.17 -24.67 -36.83
CA LYS A 98 -13.36 -25.66 -37.57
C LYS A 98 -14.03 -27.03 -37.63
N LEU A 99 -14.62 -27.50 -36.53
CA LEU A 99 -15.32 -28.78 -36.47
C LEU A 99 -16.61 -28.78 -37.31
N GLN A 100 -17.36 -27.68 -37.29
CA GLN A 100 -18.57 -27.52 -38.12
C GLN A 100 -18.22 -27.51 -39.61
N ASN A 101 -17.15 -26.81 -40.00
CA ASN A 101 -16.68 -26.78 -41.38
C ASN A 101 -16.12 -28.13 -41.85
N ALA A 102 -15.47 -28.90 -40.96
CA ALA A 102 -15.03 -30.26 -41.27
C ALA A 102 -16.20 -31.24 -41.41
N SER A 103 -17.23 -31.10 -40.56
CA SER A 103 -18.42 -31.97 -40.58
C SER A 103 -19.37 -31.67 -41.75
N GLY A 104 -19.34 -30.44 -42.27
CA GLY A 104 -20.09 -30.04 -43.48
C GLY A 104 -19.40 -30.43 -44.80
N ALA A 105 -18.09 -30.67 -44.78
CA ALA A 105 -17.32 -31.11 -45.95
C ALA A 105 -17.50 -32.61 -46.26
N ASP A 106 -17.83 -33.43 -45.26
CA ASP A 106 -18.09 -34.88 -45.42
C ASP A 106 -19.52 -35.20 -45.91
N GLN A 107 -20.39 -34.19 -46.08
CA GLN A 107 -21.78 -34.36 -46.55
C GLN A 107 -22.00 -34.00 -48.05
N PHE A 108 -20.93 -33.71 -48.80
CA PHE A 108 -20.96 -33.49 -50.25
C PHE A 108 -20.05 -34.46 -51.00
#